data_AF-N9RNR4-F1
#
_entry.id   AF-N9RNR4-F1
#
_cell.length_a   1.000
_cell.length_b   1.000
_cell.length_c   1.000
_cell.angle_alpha   90.00
_cell.angle_beta   90.00
_cell.angle_gamma   90.00
#
_symmetry.space_group_name_H-M   'P 1'
#
loop_
_entity.id
_entity.type
_entity.pdbx_description
1 polymer ?
#
loop_
_entity_poly.entity_id
_entity_poly.type
_entity_poly.pdbx_seq_one_letter_code
_entity_poly.pdbx_strand_id
1 'polypeptide(L)'
;MRITNMVMLAVYFCTLSPHLSYAQTNINPVNPHQHQTIKKTLHYRIADIDPRFHLSQQQVLELTQQAAKIWEHETGQQNFIYDPEAEFSINLVFDERQQRSTDRVQSLQQLQQDQQQWHKQNQQLQQVKADIQQNSALIADKQAQLNAQFQQYNQDVQHFNQQRSSSKVLADQLAQRQTALQQQALALQQDIQQHNQRSRQLNQDIRALNQGNQQLVASANQFNQIFQPRLFHKGHFDGKHIMIYEFSSTHDLRLTLAHEFGHALGFAHTDDPSSLMYPIIQQQNLQKFALTHSDKDLVKAMY
;
A
#
# COMPACT_ATOMS: atom_id res chain seq x y z
N MET A 1 -24.25 -18.06 -9.36
CA MET A 1 -25.26 -18.55 -8.38
C MET A 1 -24.53 -19.15 -7.19
N ARG A 2 -24.49 -18.42 -6.06
CA ARG A 2 -24.44 -18.81 -4.64
C ARG A 2 -23.85 -17.64 -3.85
N ILE A 3 -24.71 -17.10 -2.99
CA ILE A 3 -24.51 -16.05 -1.99
C ILE A 3 -23.93 -16.72 -0.72
N THR A 4 -23.37 -15.93 0.19
CA THR A 4 -22.85 -16.22 1.57
C THR A 4 -21.34 -16.50 1.61
N ASN A 5 -20.49 -15.85 2.43
CA ASN A 5 -20.62 -15.24 3.76
C ASN A 5 -19.73 -13.99 3.93
N MET A 6 -20.27 -12.94 4.57
CA MET A 6 -19.49 -11.92 5.27
C MET A 6 -18.96 -12.53 6.58
N VAL A 7 -17.66 -12.48 6.80
CA VAL A 7 -17.07 -12.70 8.13
C VAL A 7 -16.86 -11.33 8.77
N MET A 8 -17.76 -11.01 9.71
CA MET A 8 -17.55 -9.98 10.73
C MET A 8 -16.52 -10.52 11.73
N LEU A 9 -15.39 -9.83 11.89
CA LEU A 9 -14.46 -10.10 12.99
C LEU A 9 -14.85 -9.23 14.18
N ALA A 10 -15.47 -9.89 15.17
CA ALA A 10 -15.83 -9.30 16.45
C ALA A 10 -14.57 -9.02 17.28
N VAL A 11 -14.43 -7.78 17.74
CA VAL A 11 -13.40 -7.38 18.70
C VAL A 11 -13.86 -7.84 20.09
N TYR A 12 -13.12 -8.76 20.70
CA TYR A 12 -13.31 -9.18 22.08
C TYR A 12 -12.85 -8.05 23.03
N PHE A 13 -13.79 -7.52 23.81
CA PHE A 13 -13.51 -6.76 25.02
C PHE A 13 -13.14 -7.73 26.14
N CYS A 14 -11.87 -7.71 26.59
CA CYS A 14 -11.48 -8.28 27.88
C CYS A 14 -11.20 -7.13 28.85
N THR A 15 -12.15 -6.93 29.76
CA THR A 15 -11.97 -6.25 31.03
C THR A 15 -11.18 -7.16 31.98
N LEU A 16 -10.21 -6.62 32.73
CA LEU A 16 -10.10 -6.77 34.20
C LEU A 16 -8.88 -6.00 34.76
N SER A 17 -9.24 -4.98 35.55
CA SER A 17 -8.63 -4.45 36.78
C SER A 17 -7.18 -3.89 36.81
N PRO A 18 -7.00 -2.62 37.20
CA PRO A 18 -5.70 -2.07 37.56
C PRO A 18 -5.31 -2.45 38.98
N HIS A 19 -4.10 -2.96 39.17
CA HIS A 19 -3.46 -2.98 40.48
C HIS A 19 -3.03 -1.56 40.85
N LEU A 20 -3.71 -0.98 41.84
CA LEU A 20 -3.32 0.24 42.53
C LEU A 20 -2.05 -0.04 43.36
N SER A 21 -0.89 0.35 42.86
CA SER A 21 0.27 0.60 43.69
C SER A 21 0.24 2.05 44.14
N TYR A 22 0.02 2.25 45.45
CA TYR A 22 0.13 3.54 46.11
C TYR A 22 1.56 4.06 46.00
N ALA A 23 1.79 5.03 45.11
CA ALA A 23 2.96 5.89 45.18
C ALA A 23 2.69 6.95 46.27
N GLN A 24 3.53 6.96 47.29
CA GLN A 24 3.46 7.89 48.41
C GLN A 24 3.61 9.35 47.91
N THR A 25 2.61 10.17 48.23
CA THR A 25 2.65 11.62 48.06
C THR A 25 3.58 12.24 49.13
N ASN A 26 4.83 12.49 48.76
CA ASN A 26 5.64 13.48 49.48
C ASN A 26 5.27 14.88 48.96
N ILE A 27 4.38 15.54 49.69
CA ILE A 27 4.09 16.96 49.51
C ILE A 27 5.23 17.73 50.16
N ASN A 28 6.21 18.15 49.36
CA ASN A 28 7.15 19.19 49.79
C ASN A 28 6.55 20.57 49.48
N PRO A 29 6.67 21.54 50.40
CA PRO A 29 6.06 22.86 50.22
C PRO A 29 6.69 23.59 49.03
N VAL A 30 5.82 24.16 48.20
CA VAL A 30 6.16 25.06 47.10
C VAL A 30 6.92 26.25 47.68
N ASN A 31 8.20 26.33 47.36
CA ASN A 31 8.99 27.55 47.48
C ASN A 31 8.82 28.29 46.13
N PRO A 32 8.37 29.55 46.10
CA PRO A 32 8.32 30.31 44.85
C PRO A 32 9.75 30.66 44.45
N HIS A 33 10.43 29.70 43.83
CA HIS A 33 11.71 29.97 43.20
C HIS A 33 11.47 30.96 42.07
N GLN A 34 12.09 32.12 42.17
CA GLN A 34 12.24 33.05 41.06
C GLN A 34 12.66 32.25 39.82
N HIS A 35 11.81 32.26 38.79
CA HIS A 35 12.09 31.67 37.50
C HIS A 35 13.23 32.46 36.84
N GLN A 36 14.47 32.11 37.20
CA GLN A 36 15.61 32.46 36.37
C GLN A 36 15.42 31.71 35.06
N THR A 37 15.06 32.46 34.03
CA THR A 37 15.09 32.05 32.63
C THR A 37 16.46 31.44 32.36
N ILE A 38 16.56 30.10 32.40
CA ILE A 38 17.75 29.41 31.92
C ILE A 38 17.72 29.62 30.41
N LYS A 39 18.41 30.67 29.95
CA LYS A 39 18.72 30.85 28.53
C LYS A 39 19.65 29.73 28.12
N LYS A 40 19.07 28.59 27.77
CA LYS A 40 19.80 27.45 27.24
C LYS A 40 20.11 27.77 25.78
N THR A 41 21.30 28.31 25.56
CA THR A 41 21.87 28.48 24.22
C THR A 41 22.80 27.30 23.96
N LEU A 42 22.52 26.54 22.91
CA LEU A 42 23.29 25.40 22.47
C LEU A 42 23.94 25.72 21.13
N HIS A 43 25.26 25.76 21.11
CA HIS A 43 26.02 25.82 19.86
C HIS A 43 26.08 24.41 19.26
N TYR A 44 25.85 24.26 17.97
CA TYR A 44 25.88 22.95 17.30
C TYR A 44 26.61 23.01 15.96
N ARG A 45 27.23 21.90 15.58
CA ARG A 45 27.74 21.65 14.23
C ARG A 45 27.07 20.45 13.58
N ILE A 46 27.13 20.42 12.26
CA ILE A 46 26.81 19.22 11.47
C ILE A 46 28.12 18.45 11.28
N ALA A 47 28.18 17.23 11.79
CA ALA A 47 29.31 16.33 11.59
C ALA A 47 29.34 15.77 10.15
N ASP A 48 30.30 14.91 9.86
CA ASP A 48 30.37 14.23 8.56
C ASP A 48 29.08 13.44 8.30
N ILE A 49 28.54 13.62 7.10
CA ILE A 49 27.32 12.94 6.65
C ILE A 49 27.73 11.76 5.80
N ASP A 50 27.20 10.58 6.14
CA ASP A 50 27.44 9.41 5.31
C ASP A 50 26.94 9.66 3.87
N PRO A 51 27.80 9.54 2.83
CA PRO A 51 27.43 9.87 1.46
C PRO A 51 26.28 9.01 0.91
N ARG A 52 25.99 7.84 1.52
CA ARG A 52 24.85 6.98 1.16
C ARG A 52 23.49 7.62 1.43
N PHE A 53 23.43 8.67 2.26
CA PHE A 53 22.21 9.47 2.41
C PHE A 53 21.93 10.38 1.21
N HIS A 54 22.92 10.62 0.34
CA HIS A 54 22.81 11.55 -0.78
C HIS A 54 22.37 12.97 -0.37
N LEU A 55 22.77 13.39 0.84
CA LEU A 55 22.52 14.73 1.38
C LEU A 55 23.82 15.52 1.46
N SER A 56 23.76 16.80 1.08
CA SER A 56 24.85 17.73 1.32
C SER A 56 24.82 18.27 2.75
N GLN A 57 25.97 18.74 3.24
CA GLN A 57 26.06 19.41 4.55
C GLN A 57 25.15 20.63 4.64
N GLN A 58 25.03 21.38 3.54
CA GLN A 58 24.11 22.51 3.45
C GLN A 58 22.64 22.08 3.62
N GLN A 59 22.21 21.00 2.96
CA GLN A 59 20.83 20.52 3.08
C GLN A 59 20.52 20.09 4.51
N VAL A 60 21.44 19.37 5.17
CA VAL A 60 21.25 18.96 6.57
C VAL A 60 21.23 20.17 7.50
N LEU A 61 22.11 21.16 7.26
CA LEU A 61 22.11 22.41 8.01
C LEU A 61 20.78 23.17 7.87
N GLU A 62 20.26 23.30 6.66
CA GLU A 62 18.97 23.96 6.41
C GLU A 62 17.81 23.25 7.13
N LEU A 63 17.76 21.92 7.06
CA LEU A 63 16.73 21.12 7.77
C LEU A 63 16.87 21.26 9.29
N THR A 64 18.10 21.28 9.80
CA THR A 64 18.40 21.47 11.22
C THR A 64 17.98 22.86 11.70
N GLN A 65 18.26 23.90 10.93
CA GLN A 65 17.83 25.26 11.26
C GLN A 65 16.30 25.39 11.24
N GLN A 66 15.62 24.74 10.30
CA GLN A 66 14.16 24.67 10.31
C GLN A 66 13.64 23.96 11.57
N ALA A 67 14.27 22.84 11.95
CA ALA A 67 13.94 22.09 13.13
C ALA A 67 14.15 22.88 14.43
N ALA A 68 15.23 23.65 14.54
CA ALA A 68 15.50 24.53 15.67
C ALA A 68 14.47 25.67 15.78
N LYS A 69 14.19 26.35 14.66
CA LYS A 69 13.31 27.54 14.60
C LYS A 69 11.92 27.30 15.19
N ILE A 70 11.39 26.09 15.10
CA ILE A 70 10.05 25.79 15.63
C ILE A 70 10.00 25.99 17.15
N TRP A 71 11.08 25.63 17.84
CA TRP A 71 11.23 25.79 19.27
C TRP A 71 11.55 27.24 19.62
N GLU A 72 12.45 27.88 18.88
CA GLU A 72 12.82 29.29 19.10
C GLU A 72 11.62 30.25 18.95
N HIS A 73 10.71 29.93 18.02
CA HIS A 73 9.45 30.67 17.87
C HIS A 73 8.56 30.55 19.10
N GLU A 74 8.49 29.36 19.73
CA GLU A 74 7.65 29.12 20.89
C GLU A 74 8.29 29.60 22.20
N THR A 75 9.61 29.47 22.35
CA THR A 75 10.35 29.97 23.53
C THR A 75 10.57 31.49 23.47
N GLY A 76 10.53 32.08 22.26
CA GLY A 76 10.91 33.48 22.03
C GLY A 76 12.41 33.73 22.21
N GLN A 77 13.24 32.69 22.20
CA GLN A 77 14.68 32.77 22.43
C GLN A 77 15.46 32.12 21.29
N GLN A 78 16.65 32.63 21.00
CA GLN A 78 17.60 31.96 20.11
C GLN A 78 18.31 30.85 20.88
N ASN A 79 17.69 29.67 20.93
CA ASN A 79 18.19 28.53 21.68
C ASN A 79 19.29 27.77 20.96
N PHE A 80 19.34 27.82 19.63
CA PHE A 80 20.28 27.00 18.84
C PHE A 80 21.09 27.86 17.88
N ILE A 81 22.42 27.79 18.01
CA ILE A 81 23.35 28.57 17.20
C ILE A 81 24.24 27.61 16.41
N TYR A 82 24.23 27.73 15.08
CA TYR A 82 25.17 26.97 14.27
C TYR A 82 26.58 27.54 14.45
N ASP A 83 27.52 26.67 14.81
CA ASP A 83 28.92 26.98 15.01
C ASP A 83 29.73 25.77 14.54
N PRO A 84 30.51 25.86 13.46
CA PRO A 84 31.22 24.72 12.89
C PRO A 84 32.24 24.10 13.86
N GLU A 85 32.68 24.84 14.88
CA GLU A 85 33.65 24.39 15.88
C GLU A 85 32.98 23.93 17.19
N ALA A 86 31.64 23.84 17.23
CA ALA A 86 30.92 23.42 18.42
C ALA A 86 31.25 21.98 18.85
N GLU A 87 31.33 21.75 20.17
CA GLU A 87 31.49 20.41 20.74
C GLU A 87 30.24 19.55 20.46
N PHE A 88 29.04 20.14 20.59
CA PHE A 88 27.79 19.44 20.32
C PHE A 88 27.60 19.23 18.82
N SER A 89 27.39 17.98 18.41
CA SER A 89 27.34 17.61 16.99
C SER A 89 26.10 16.80 16.63
N ILE A 90 25.63 17.04 15.41
CA ILE A 90 24.56 16.29 14.78
C ILE A 90 25.19 15.36 13.76
N ASN A 91 25.01 14.06 13.95
CA ASN A 91 25.64 12.99 13.19
C ASN A 91 24.55 12.20 12.45
N LEU A 92 24.71 12.02 11.15
CA LEU A 92 23.84 11.17 10.35
C LEU A 92 24.60 9.88 10.02
N VAL A 93 24.20 8.77 10.61
CA VAL A 93 24.89 7.48 10.49
C VAL A 93 24.03 6.52 9.71
N PHE A 94 24.52 6.12 8.52
CA PHE A 94 23.84 5.11 7.72
C PHE A 94 24.22 3.73 8.23
N ASP A 95 23.30 3.08 8.92
CA ASP A 95 23.48 1.72 9.41
C ASP A 95 22.34 0.80 8.95
N GLU A 96 22.28 -0.38 9.57
CA GLU A 96 21.29 -1.43 9.30
C GLU A 96 19.84 -0.93 9.35
N ARG A 97 19.55 0.14 10.10
CA ARG A 97 18.21 0.73 10.24
C ARG A 97 17.80 1.49 8.98
N GLN A 98 18.65 2.39 8.50
CA GLN A 98 18.41 3.08 7.23
C GLN A 98 18.36 2.08 6.06
N GLN A 99 19.26 1.08 6.06
CA GLN A 99 19.24 0.03 5.03
C GLN A 99 17.91 -0.73 5.06
N ARG A 100 17.47 -1.17 6.23
CA ARG A 100 16.19 -1.87 6.39
C ARG A 100 15.00 -1.01 5.96
N SER A 101 15.02 0.30 6.22
CA SER A 101 13.96 1.21 5.77
C SER A 101 13.92 1.32 4.25
N THR A 102 15.10 1.42 3.62
CA THR A 102 15.25 1.42 2.16
C THR A 102 14.71 0.11 1.56
N ASP A 103 15.13 -1.03 2.10
CA ASP A 103 14.68 -2.35 1.65
C ASP A 103 13.17 -2.53 1.81
N ARG A 104 12.59 -1.98 2.89
CA ARG A 104 11.14 -1.98 3.14
C ARG A 104 10.39 -1.22 2.06
N VAL A 105 10.85 -0.01 1.72
CA VAL A 105 10.21 0.83 0.70
C VAL A 105 10.29 0.15 -0.67
N GLN A 106 11.45 -0.38 -1.04
CA GLN A 106 11.64 -1.11 -2.30
C GLN A 106 10.75 -2.36 -2.38
N SER A 107 10.72 -3.15 -1.32
CA SER A 107 9.88 -4.37 -1.25
C SER A 107 8.39 -4.04 -1.34
N LEU A 108 7.95 -2.95 -0.69
CA LEU A 108 6.56 -2.50 -0.77
C LEU A 108 6.20 -2.03 -2.19
N GLN A 109 7.10 -1.30 -2.85
CA GLN A 109 6.89 -0.87 -4.23
C GLN A 109 6.77 -2.06 -5.18
N GLN A 110 7.61 -3.09 -5.03
CA GLN A 110 7.50 -4.31 -5.82
C GLN A 110 6.15 -5.01 -5.60
N LEU A 111 5.71 -5.17 -4.34
CA LEU A 111 4.41 -5.75 -4.03
C LEU A 111 3.25 -4.98 -4.67
N GLN A 112 3.31 -3.65 -4.67
CA GLN A 112 2.31 -2.80 -5.31
C GLN A 112 2.28 -3.00 -6.83
N GLN A 113 3.45 -3.10 -7.47
CA GLN A 113 3.55 -3.38 -8.91
C GLN A 113 2.97 -4.76 -9.26
N ASP A 114 3.33 -5.79 -8.48
CA ASP A 114 2.83 -7.15 -8.66
C ASP A 114 1.31 -7.21 -8.50
N GLN A 115 0.77 -6.51 -7.50
CA GLN A 115 -0.67 -6.39 -7.27
C GLN A 115 -1.38 -5.69 -8.44
N GLN A 116 -0.84 -4.57 -8.94
CA GLN A 116 -1.41 -3.86 -10.10
C GLN A 116 -1.42 -4.74 -11.35
N GLN A 117 -0.32 -5.46 -11.60
CA GLN A 117 -0.22 -6.38 -12.72
C GLN A 117 -1.24 -7.52 -12.60
N TRP A 118 -1.40 -8.09 -11.41
CA TRP A 118 -2.40 -9.13 -11.15
C TRP A 118 -3.83 -8.62 -11.40
N HIS A 119 -4.16 -7.41 -10.93
CA HIS A 119 -5.47 -6.80 -11.17
C HIS A 119 -5.77 -6.62 -12.66
N LYS A 120 -4.78 -6.15 -13.43
CA LYS A 120 -4.91 -6.00 -14.89
C LYS A 120 -5.18 -7.35 -15.57
N GLN A 121 -4.44 -8.39 -15.22
CA GLN A 121 -4.63 -9.74 -15.75
C GLN A 121 -6.02 -10.30 -15.37
N ASN A 122 -6.44 -10.11 -14.12
CA ASN A 122 -7.76 -10.55 -13.68
C ASN A 122 -8.88 -9.84 -14.46
N GLN A 123 -8.76 -8.53 -14.71
CA GLN A 123 -9.75 -7.79 -15.50
C GLN A 123 -9.85 -8.31 -16.94
N GLN A 124 -8.72 -8.55 -17.59
CA GLN A 124 -8.67 -9.15 -18.93
C GLN A 124 -9.32 -10.54 -18.94
N LEU A 125 -9.04 -11.34 -17.91
CA LEU A 125 -9.62 -12.68 -17.77
C LEU A 125 -11.16 -12.64 -17.64
N GLN A 126 -11.71 -11.66 -16.92
CA GLN A 126 -13.17 -11.50 -16.83
C GLN A 126 -13.79 -11.16 -18.19
N GLN A 127 -13.11 -10.36 -19.02
CA GLN A 127 -13.57 -10.05 -20.38
C GLN A 127 -13.58 -11.31 -21.25
N VAL A 128 -12.48 -12.08 -21.26
CA VAL A 128 -12.40 -13.35 -22.02
C VAL A 128 -13.46 -14.34 -21.56
N LYS A 129 -13.74 -14.40 -20.26
CA LYS A 129 -14.79 -15.25 -19.70
C LYS A 129 -16.18 -14.84 -20.22
N ALA A 130 -16.48 -13.54 -20.26
CA ALA A 130 -17.73 -13.03 -20.81
C ALA A 130 -17.86 -13.35 -22.31
N ASP A 131 -16.80 -13.16 -23.09
CA ASP A 131 -16.77 -13.49 -24.51
C ASP A 131 -17.03 -14.98 -24.78
N ILE A 132 -16.44 -15.86 -23.96
CA ILE A 132 -16.66 -17.30 -24.07
C ILE A 132 -18.11 -17.65 -23.77
N GLN A 133 -18.72 -17.05 -22.74
CA GLN A 133 -20.13 -17.25 -22.41
C GLN A 133 -21.05 -16.79 -23.55
N GLN A 134 -20.77 -15.62 -24.15
CA GLN A 134 -21.52 -15.12 -25.29
C GLN A 134 -21.39 -16.05 -26.51
N ASN A 135 -20.17 -16.52 -26.80
CA ASN A 135 -19.94 -17.44 -27.92
C ASN A 135 -20.61 -18.80 -27.70
N SER A 136 -20.69 -19.30 -26.45
CA SER A 136 -21.46 -20.51 -26.13
C SER A 136 -22.95 -20.35 -26.51
N ALA A 137 -23.55 -19.19 -26.20
CA ALA A 137 -24.93 -18.92 -26.54
C ALA A 137 -25.14 -18.83 -28.07
N LEU A 138 -24.22 -18.19 -28.79
CA LEU A 138 -24.26 -18.10 -30.25
C LEU A 138 -24.17 -19.47 -30.93
N ILE A 139 -23.26 -20.33 -30.45
CA ILE A 139 -23.13 -21.71 -30.97
C ILE A 139 -24.40 -22.50 -30.72
N ALA A 140 -25.01 -22.38 -29.52
CA ALA A 140 -26.26 -23.05 -29.20
C ALA A 140 -27.42 -22.61 -30.13
N ASP A 141 -27.51 -21.31 -30.43
CA ASP A 141 -28.49 -20.76 -31.37
C ASP A 141 -28.27 -21.28 -32.79
N LYS A 142 -27.04 -21.20 -33.32
CA LYS A 142 -26.68 -21.77 -34.64
C LYS A 142 -27.02 -23.26 -34.73
N GLN A 143 -26.77 -24.01 -33.66
CA GLN A 143 -27.08 -25.44 -33.63
C GLN A 143 -28.59 -25.70 -33.65
N ALA A 144 -29.38 -24.93 -32.90
CA ALA A 144 -30.84 -25.03 -32.92
C ALA A 144 -31.41 -24.67 -34.31
N GLN A 145 -30.92 -23.60 -34.92
CA GLN A 145 -31.33 -23.17 -36.27
C GLN A 145 -31.00 -24.23 -37.32
N LEU A 146 -29.78 -24.74 -37.33
CA LEU A 146 -29.36 -25.76 -38.28
C LEU A 146 -30.17 -27.05 -38.13
N ASN A 147 -30.45 -27.47 -36.90
CA ASN A 147 -31.32 -28.62 -36.63
C ASN A 147 -32.73 -28.42 -37.21
N ALA A 148 -33.34 -27.24 -36.99
CA ALA A 148 -34.65 -26.92 -37.56
C ALA A 148 -34.63 -26.94 -39.10
N GLN A 149 -33.57 -26.40 -39.72
CA GLN A 149 -33.45 -26.40 -41.18
C GLN A 149 -33.28 -27.80 -41.76
N PHE A 150 -32.53 -28.68 -41.09
CA PHE A 150 -32.42 -30.10 -41.48
C PHE A 150 -33.74 -30.85 -41.34
N GLN A 151 -34.50 -30.59 -40.26
CA GLN A 151 -35.84 -31.18 -40.08
C GLN A 151 -36.77 -30.79 -41.22
N GLN A 152 -36.80 -29.51 -41.58
CA GLN A 152 -37.61 -29.03 -42.71
C GLN A 152 -37.15 -29.63 -44.04
N TYR A 153 -35.83 -29.65 -44.30
CA TYR A 153 -35.29 -30.26 -45.52
C TYR A 153 -35.69 -31.75 -45.64
N ASN A 154 -35.62 -32.51 -44.55
CA ASN A 154 -36.00 -33.92 -44.54
C ASN A 154 -37.49 -34.11 -44.85
N GLN A 155 -38.37 -33.24 -44.33
CA GLN A 155 -39.79 -33.26 -44.67
C GLN A 155 -40.03 -32.96 -46.15
N ASP A 156 -39.35 -31.94 -46.69
CA ASP A 156 -39.49 -31.55 -48.10
C ASP A 156 -39.02 -32.68 -49.05
N VAL A 157 -37.90 -33.33 -48.73
CA VAL A 157 -37.40 -34.50 -49.46
C VAL A 157 -38.38 -35.67 -49.40
N GLN A 158 -38.98 -35.94 -48.23
CA GLN A 158 -40.00 -36.99 -48.08
C GLN A 158 -41.22 -36.70 -48.94
N HIS A 159 -41.74 -35.47 -48.93
CA HIS A 159 -42.86 -35.07 -49.77
C HIS A 159 -42.56 -35.21 -51.26
N PHE A 160 -41.38 -34.74 -51.71
CA PHE A 160 -40.93 -34.88 -53.11
C PHE A 160 -40.90 -36.35 -53.55
N ASN A 161 -40.36 -37.23 -52.71
CA ASN A 161 -40.26 -38.66 -53.00
C ASN A 161 -41.64 -39.36 -53.01
N GLN A 162 -42.52 -39.04 -52.06
CA GLN A 162 -43.87 -39.62 -51.97
C GLN A 162 -44.74 -39.26 -53.17
N GLN A 163 -44.63 -38.02 -53.66
CA GLN A 163 -45.38 -37.54 -54.82
C GLN A 163 -44.84 -38.08 -56.15
N ARG A 164 -43.71 -38.80 -56.15
CA ARG A 164 -42.98 -39.23 -57.36
C ARG A 164 -42.76 -38.08 -58.35
N SER A 165 -42.45 -36.89 -57.82
CA SER A 165 -42.30 -35.68 -58.63
C SER A 165 -41.14 -35.82 -59.62
N SER A 166 -41.38 -35.52 -60.90
CA SER A 166 -40.37 -35.49 -61.95
C SER A 166 -39.83 -34.07 -62.24
N SER A 167 -40.18 -33.10 -61.39
CA SER A 167 -39.77 -31.71 -61.57
C SER A 167 -38.28 -31.54 -61.32
N LYS A 168 -37.52 -31.28 -62.39
CA LYS A 168 -36.09 -31.01 -62.34
C LYS A 168 -35.75 -29.79 -61.48
N VAL A 169 -36.56 -28.72 -61.56
CA VAL A 169 -36.34 -27.49 -60.80
C VAL A 169 -36.39 -27.74 -59.29
N LEU A 170 -37.37 -28.52 -58.83
CA LEU A 170 -37.50 -28.85 -57.41
C LEU A 170 -36.35 -29.75 -56.93
N ALA A 171 -35.92 -30.71 -57.75
CA ALA A 171 -34.76 -31.56 -57.44
C ALA A 171 -33.48 -30.72 -57.31
N ASP A 172 -33.25 -29.78 -58.23
CA ASP A 172 -32.08 -28.89 -58.21
C ASP A 172 -32.09 -27.98 -56.97
N GLN A 173 -33.26 -27.46 -56.57
CA GLN A 173 -33.43 -26.67 -55.33
C GLN A 173 -33.10 -27.49 -54.07
N LEU A 174 -33.57 -28.74 -53.99
CA LEU A 174 -33.25 -29.63 -52.87
C LEU A 174 -31.75 -29.95 -52.81
N ALA A 175 -31.09 -30.17 -53.95
CA ALA A 175 -29.65 -30.41 -54.02
C ALA A 175 -28.83 -29.17 -53.59
N GLN A 176 -29.24 -27.97 -54.01
CA GLN A 176 -28.62 -26.72 -53.56
C GLN A 176 -28.78 -26.52 -52.05
N ARG A 177 -29.98 -26.77 -51.51
CA ARG A 177 -30.24 -26.66 -50.07
C ARG A 177 -29.44 -27.66 -49.26
N GLN A 178 -29.30 -28.90 -49.74
CA GLN A 178 -28.44 -29.90 -49.12
C GLN A 178 -26.99 -29.41 -49.01
N THR A 179 -26.47 -28.83 -50.09
CA THR A 179 -25.10 -28.30 -50.13
C THR A 179 -24.93 -27.14 -49.14
N ALA A 180 -25.90 -26.22 -49.07
CA ALA A 180 -25.89 -25.12 -48.12
C ALA A 180 -25.93 -25.60 -46.66
N LEU A 181 -26.74 -26.60 -46.34
CA LEU A 181 -26.82 -27.19 -45.00
C LEU A 181 -25.50 -27.87 -44.60
N GLN A 182 -24.84 -28.57 -45.54
CA GLN A 182 -23.52 -29.17 -45.30
C GLN A 182 -22.45 -28.12 -45.03
N GLN A 183 -22.46 -27.00 -45.77
CA GLN A 183 -21.54 -25.89 -45.54
C GLN A 183 -21.76 -25.22 -44.17
N GLN A 184 -23.01 -25.01 -43.78
CA GLN A 184 -23.35 -24.47 -42.46
C GLN A 184 -22.94 -25.41 -41.33
N ALA A 185 -23.13 -26.72 -41.49
CA ALA A 185 -22.68 -27.72 -40.53
C ALA A 185 -21.15 -27.69 -40.34
N LEU A 186 -20.40 -27.58 -41.43
CA LEU A 186 -18.94 -27.47 -41.39
C LEU A 186 -18.50 -26.17 -40.67
N ALA A 187 -19.14 -25.05 -40.97
CA ALA A 187 -18.85 -23.77 -40.30
C ALA A 187 -19.14 -23.85 -38.79
N LEU A 188 -20.27 -24.43 -38.39
CA LEU A 188 -20.60 -24.64 -36.97
C LEU A 188 -19.58 -25.56 -36.28
N GLN A 189 -19.12 -26.61 -36.96
CA GLN A 189 -18.07 -27.48 -36.43
C GLN A 189 -16.76 -26.71 -36.18
N GLN A 190 -16.38 -25.80 -37.09
CA GLN A 190 -15.21 -24.94 -36.92
C GLN A 190 -15.37 -23.98 -35.74
N ASP A 191 -16.54 -23.36 -35.59
CA ASP A 191 -16.86 -22.48 -34.45
C ASP A 191 -16.74 -23.23 -33.11
N ILE A 192 -17.25 -24.46 -33.04
CA ILE A 192 -17.15 -25.33 -31.86
C ILE A 192 -15.68 -25.66 -31.53
N GLN A 193 -14.87 -25.98 -32.55
CA GLN A 193 -13.46 -26.27 -32.35
C GLN A 193 -12.70 -25.06 -31.80
N GLN A 194 -12.93 -23.87 -32.36
CA GLN A 194 -12.34 -22.61 -31.90
C GLN A 194 -12.80 -22.28 -30.47
N HIS A 195 -14.09 -22.44 -30.17
CA HIS A 195 -14.64 -22.24 -28.83
C HIS A 195 -14.00 -23.17 -27.79
N ASN A 196 -13.82 -24.45 -28.13
CA ASN A 196 -13.17 -25.42 -27.26
C ASN A 196 -11.69 -25.06 -27.02
N GLN A 197 -10.98 -24.58 -28.04
CA GLN A 197 -9.61 -24.10 -27.90
C GLN A 197 -9.52 -22.89 -26.97
N ARG A 198 -10.37 -21.88 -27.17
CA ARG A 198 -10.44 -20.69 -26.30
C ARG A 198 -10.79 -21.05 -24.86
N SER A 199 -11.69 -22.01 -24.66
CA SER A 199 -12.06 -22.50 -23.32
C SER A 199 -10.92 -23.22 -22.61
N ARG A 200 -10.10 -24.00 -23.35
CA ARG A 200 -8.88 -24.61 -22.80
C ARG A 200 -7.85 -23.54 -22.41
N GLN A 201 -7.67 -22.51 -23.24
CA GLN A 201 -6.79 -21.38 -22.95
C GLN A 201 -7.25 -20.63 -21.69
N LEU A 202 -8.55 -20.28 -21.61
CA LEU A 202 -9.11 -19.63 -20.43
C LEU A 202 -8.83 -20.44 -19.14
N ASN A 203 -8.96 -21.76 -19.18
CA ASN A 203 -8.66 -22.61 -18.03
C ASN A 203 -7.17 -22.62 -17.66
N GLN A 204 -6.26 -22.48 -18.64
CA GLN A 204 -4.83 -22.31 -18.38
C GLN A 204 -4.55 -20.95 -17.75
N ASP A 205 -5.16 -19.90 -18.28
CA ASP A 205 -5.00 -18.52 -17.78
C ASP A 205 -5.55 -18.37 -16.36
N ILE A 206 -6.69 -19.00 -16.04
CA ILE A 206 -7.24 -19.07 -14.66
C ILE A 206 -6.23 -19.71 -13.71
N ARG A 207 -5.59 -20.82 -14.11
CA ARG A 207 -4.58 -21.50 -13.26
C ARG A 207 -3.36 -20.61 -13.05
N ALA A 208 -2.88 -19.95 -14.10
CA ALA A 208 -1.75 -19.03 -14.00
C ALA A 208 -2.08 -17.83 -13.09
N LEU A 209 -3.26 -17.24 -13.23
CA LEU A 209 -3.70 -16.12 -12.39
C LEU A 209 -3.83 -16.53 -10.92
N ASN A 210 -4.35 -17.74 -10.64
CA ASN A 210 -4.44 -18.27 -9.29
C ASN A 210 -3.05 -18.52 -8.68
N GLN A 211 -2.11 -19.05 -9.46
CA GLN A 211 -0.72 -19.23 -9.04
C GLN A 211 -0.06 -17.88 -8.73
N GLY A 212 -0.26 -16.87 -9.60
CA GLY A 212 0.21 -15.50 -9.35
C GLY A 212 -0.37 -14.90 -8.07
N ASN A 213 -1.65 -15.15 -7.78
CA ASN A 213 -2.26 -14.72 -6.53
C ASN A 213 -1.62 -15.40 -5.30
N GLN A 214 -1.35 -16.70 -5.38
CA GLN A 214 -0.67 -17.43 -4.29
C GLN A 214 0.73 -16.88 -4.04
N GLN A 215 1.46 -16.53 -5.09
CA GLN A 215 2.77 -15.89 -4.99
C GLN A 215 2.67 -14.51 -4.35
N LEU A 216 1.70 -13.67 -4.76
CA LEU A 216 1.47 -12.36 -4.17
C LEU A 216 1.17 -12.46 -2.66
N VAL A 217 0.33 -13.42 -2.26
CA VAL A 217 0.03 -13.69 -0.85
C VAL A 217 1.29 -14.13 -0.09
N ALA A 218 2.10 -15.01 -0.67
CA ALA A 218 3.36 -15.45 -0.07
C ALA A 218 4.35 -14.29 0.11
N SER A 219 4.52 -13.46 -0.91
CA SER A 219 5.38 -12.26 -0.87
C SER A 219 4.90 -11.25 0.17
N ALA A 220 3.58 -11.03 0.28
CA ALA A 220 3.01 -10.15 1.30
C ALA A 220 3.24 -10.70 2.72
N ASN A 221 3.10 -12.01 2.92
CA ASN A 221 3.38 -12.65 4.21
C ASN A 221 4.87 -12.53 4.57
N GLN A 222 5.77 -12.77 3.61
CA GLN A 222 7.21 -12.61 3.80
C GLN A 222 7.57 -11.15 4.13
N PHE A 223 6.97 -10.20 3.43
CA PHE A 223 7.13 -8.78 3.74
C PHE A 223 6.73 -8.46 5.18
N ASN A 224 5.55 -8.92 5.61
CA ASN A 224 5.08 -8.70 6.98
C ASN A 224 5.98 -9.38 8.02
N GLN A 225 6.58 -10.54 7.70
CA GLN A 225 7.51 -11.23 8.59
C GLN A 225 8.86 -10.49 8.72
N ILE A 226 9.41 -9.99 7.62
CA ILE A 226 10.69 -9.27 7.61
C ILE A 226 10.52 -7.87 8.23
N PHE A 227 9.46 -7.16 7.83
CA PHE A 227 9.22 -5.76 8.16
C PHE A 227 8.24 -5.55 9.30
N GLN A 228 8.36 -6.33 10.38
CA GLN A 228 7.55 -6.12 11.56
C GLN A 228 7.73 -4.71 12.14
N PRO A 229 6.65 -4.07 12.64
CA PRO A 229 6.75 -2.86 13.43
C PRO A 229 7.65 -3.08 14.63
N ARG A 230 8.56 -2.15 14.91
CA ARG A 230 9.44 -2.18 16.07
C ARG A 230 9.47 -0.79 16.70
N LEU A 231 9.52 -0.75 18.02
CA LEU A 231 9.85 0.47 18.75
C LEU A 231 11.34 0.74 18.49
N PHE A 232 11.66 1.79 17.74
CA PHE A 232 13.06 2.19 17.55
C PHE A 232 13.16 3.71 17.43
N HIS A 233 14.23 4.27 17.98
CA HIS A 233 14.51 5.71 17.97
C HIS A 233 15.22 6.09 16.67
N LYS A 234 14.52 6.78 15.77
CA LYS A 234 15.10 7.27 14.50
C LYS A 234 16.24 8.26 14.72
N GLY A 235 16.14 9.04 15.79
CA GLY A 235 17.17 9.91 16.33
C GLY A 235 17.48 9.54 17.78
N HIS A 236 18.62 9.98 18.29
CA HIS A 236 18.95 9.87 19.71
C HIS A 236 19.83 11.03 20.16
N PHE A 237 19.31 11.81 21.11
CA PHE A 237 20.08 12.75 21.91
C PHE A 237 20.70 12.08 23.14
N ASP A 238 22.04 12.13 23.26
CA ASP A 238 22.79 11.52 24.37
C ASP A 238 23.32 12.54 25.40
N GLY A 239 22.96 13.82 25.25
CA GLY A 239 23.50 14.93 26.04
C GLY A 239 24.57 15.75 25.32
N LYS A 240 25.36 15.13 24.43
CA LYS A 240 26.47 15.76 23.71
C LYS A 240 26.31 15.70 22.19
N HIS A 241 25.51 14.77 21.70
CA HIS A 241 25.31 14.53 20.29
C HIS A 241 23.83 14.29 20.01
N ILE A 242 23.44 14.58 18.77
CA ILE A 242 22.25 14.00 18.17
C ILE A 242 22.72 13.02 17.12
N MET A 243 22.30 11.76 17.24
CA MET A 243 22.56 10.70 16.29
C MET A 243 21.30 10.43 15.49
N ILE A 244 21.34 10.56 14.17
CA ILE A 244 20.23 10.22 13.28
C ILE A 244 20.57 8.93 12.54
N TYR A 245 19.71 7.93 12.66
CA TYR A 245 19.93 6.57 12.13
C TYR A 245 19.01 6.19 10.99
N GLU A 246 17.80 6.75 10.94
CA GLU A 246 16.79 6.41 9.93
C GLU A 246 15.89 7.60 9.61
N PHE A 247 15.65 7.82 8.32
CA PHE A 247 14.53 8.64 7.84
C PHE A 247 14.04 8.16 6.47
N SER A 248 12.78 8.44 6.19
CA SER A 248 12.07 8.08 4.95
C SER A 248 11.88 9.25 3.99
N SER A 249 12.11 10.49 4.44
CA SER A 249 12.04 11.71 3.62
C SER A 249 12.73 12.88 4.34
N THR A 250 12.95 13.99 3.63
CA THR A 250 13.46 15.24 4.24
C THR A 250 12.53 15.81 5.31
N HIS A 251 11.21 15.60 5.17
CA HIS A 251 10.21 16.00 6.14
C HIS A 251 10.31 15.16 7.44
N ASP A 252 10.54 13.86 7.30
CA ASP A 252 10.77 12.92 8.41
C ASP A 252 12.10 13.24 9.14
N LEU A 253 13.16 13.55 8.38
CA LEU A 253 14.43 14.01 8.95
C LEU A 253 14.26 15.31 9.75
N ARG A 254 13.57 16.31 9.20
CA ARG A 254 13.29 17.57 9.90
C ARG A 254 12.49 17.36 11.18
N LEU A 255 11.46 16.50 11.15
CA LEU A 255 10.65 16.19 12.33
C LEU A 255 11.51 15.50 13.41
N THR A 256 12.32 14.53 13.01
CA THR A 256 13.22 13.80 13.91
C THR A 256 14.22 14.76 14.56
N LEU A 257 14.88 15.62 13.77
CA LEU A 257 15.78 16.66 14.30
C LEU A 257 15.09 17.59 15.31
N ALA A 258 13.84 17.98 15.03
CA ALA A 258 13.09 18.83 15.93
C ALA A 258 12.76 18.12 17.25
N HIS A 259 12.40 16.83 17.20
CA HIS A 259 12.17 16.02 18.39
C HIS A 259 13.43 15.93 19.26
N GLU A 260 14.58 15.62 18.66
CA GLU A 260 15.85 15.54 19.38
C GLU A 260 16.28 16.91 19.95
N PHE A 261 15.97 18.01 19.27
CA PHE A 261 16.16 19.34 19.82
C PHE A 261 15.23 19.64 21.01
N GLY A 262 14.01 19.10 21.03
CA GLY A 262 13.16 19.19 22.22
C GLY A 262 13.82 18.51 23.43
N HIS A 263 14.42 17.34 23.25
CA HIS A 263 15.24 16.70 24.28
C HIS A 263 16.48 17.53 24.65
N ALA A 264 17.13 18.15 23.67
CA ALA A 264 18.25 19.06 23.93
C ALA A 264 17.84 20.30 24.74
N LEU A 265 16.57 20.74 24.67
CA LEU A 265 16.01 21.77 25.56
C LEU A 265 15.66 21.25 26.95
N GLY A 266 15.51 19.93 27.10
CA GLY A 266 15.15 19.25 28.35
C GLY A 266 13.70 18.76 28.38
N PHE A 267 13.01 18.76 27.26
CA PHE A 267 11.63 18.26 27.19
C PHE A 267 11.58 16.74 27.25
N ALA A 268 10.69 16.24 28.10
CA ALA A 268 10.31 14.84 28.13
C ALA A 268 9.30 14.52 27.02
N HIS A 269 9.06 13.23 26.80
CA HIS A 269 8.00 12.80 25.91
C HIS A 269 6.61 13.21 26.41
N THR A 270 5.70 13.42 25.46
CA THR A 270 4.26 13.59 25.73
C THR A 270 3.51 12.30 25.42
N ASP A 271 2.29 12.15 25.98
CA ASP A 271 1.39 11.03 25.66
C ASP A 271 0.47 11.30 24.46
N ASP A 272 0.48 12.51 23.90
CA ASP A 272 -0.35 12.91 22.75
C ASP A 272 0.24 12.38 21.43
N PRO A 273 -0.42 11.45 20.71
CA PRO A 273 0.13 10.83 19.50
C PRO A 273 0.32 11.77 18.31
N SER A 274 -0.22 13.00 18.38
CA SER A 274 -0.05 14.05 17.38
C SER A 274 1.13 14.99 17.69
N SER A 275 1.64 14.95 18.92
CA SER A 275 2.72 15.80 19.44
C SER A 275 4.06 15.51 18.77
N LEU A 276 4.85 16.56 18.58
CA LEU A 276 6.21 16.44 18.08
C LEU A 276 7.07 15.66 19.09
N MET A 277 6.84 15.83 20.39
CA MET A 277 7.53 15.10 21.48
C MET A 277 6.91 13.74 21.83
N TYR A 278 6.03 13.17 21.00
CA TYR A 278 5.54 11.80 21.21
C TYR A 278 6.58 10.76 20.74
N PRO A 279 6.85 9.69 21.51
CA PRO A 279 8.01 8.80 21.30
C PRO A 279 7.92 7.93 20.04
N ILE A 280 6.79 7.90 19.34
CA ILE A 280 6.56 7.05 18.17
C ILE A 280 5.99 7.91 17.06
N ILE A 281 6.57 7.88 15.86
CA ILE A 281 5.93 8.53 14.70
C ILE A 281 4.64 7.77 14.37
N GLN A 282 3.51 8.42 14.58
CA GLN A 282 2.18 7.85 14.44
C GLN A 282 1.20 8.82 13.75
N GLN A 283 0.75 9.87 14.45
CA GLN A 283 -0.25 10.82 13.91
C GLN A 283 0.33 12.21 13.62
N GLN A 284 1.65 12.39 13.77
CA GLN A 284 2.31 13.65 13.44
C GLN A 284 2.17 13.96 11.95
N ASN A 285 1.88 15.22 11.65
CA ASN A 285 1.78 15.68 10.28
C ASN A 285 3.17 16.06 9.73
N LEU A 286 3.77 15.17 8.95
CA LEU A 286 5.09 15.38 8.35
C LEU A 286 5.14 16.60 7.41
N GLN A 287 4.01 16.98 6.79
CA GLN A 287 3.94 18.12 5.87
C GLN A 287 3.66 19.44 6.61
N LYS A 288 2.77 19.42 7.61
CA LYS A 288 2.44 20.57 8.44
C LYS A 288 3.34 20.59 9.67
N PHE A 289 4.52 21.18 9.50
CA PHE A 289 5.53 21.30 10.54
C PHE A 289 5.16 22.40 11.56
N ALA A 290 4.42 22.02 12.61
CA ALA A 290 3.93 22.91 13.66
C ALA A 290 3.84 22.18 15.02
N LEU A 291 4.08 22.90 16.12
CA LEU A 291 3.90 22.38 17.47
C LEU A 291 2.42 22.19 17.81
N THR A 292 2.10 21.10 18.50
CA THR A 292 0.77 20.83 19.06
C THR A 292 0.55 21.62 20.36
N HIS A 293 -0.66 21.56 20.93
CA HIS A 293 -0.89 22.15 22.24
C HIS A 293 -0.01 21.51 23.32
N SER A 294 0.09 20.17 23.27
CA SER A 294 0.92 19.37 24.18
C SER A 294 2.39 19.77 24.13
N ASP A 295 2.94 20.01 22.93
CA ASP A 295 4.31 20.51 22.77
C ASP A 295 4.50 21.90 23.40
N LYS A 296 3.54 22.81 23.23
CA LYS A 296 3.61 24.17 23.76
C LYS A 296 3.49 24.18 25.28
N ASP A 297 2.73 23.27 25.85
CA ASP A 297 2.59 23.14 27.30
C ASP A 297 3.91 22.69 27.96
N LEU A 298 4.74 21.90 27.27
CA LEU A 298 6.11 21.62 27.71
C LEU A 298 6.97 22.89 27.80
N VAL A 299 6.87 23.77 26.79
CA VAL A 299 7.59 25.05 26.79
C VAL A 299 7.12 25.94 27.93
N LYS A 300 5.80 26.07 28.13
CA LYS A 300 5.23 26.86 29.22
C LYS A 300 5.66 26.34 30.59
N ALA A 301 5.78 25.03 30.77
CA ALA A 301 6.19 24.43 32.04
C ALA A 301 7.64 24.77 32.44
N MET A 302 8.47 25.28 31.50
CA MET A 302 9.83 25.77 31.80
C MET A 302 9.87 27.20 32.35
N TYR A 303 8.80 27.99 32.21
CA TYR A 303 8.75 29.42 32.53
C TYR A 303 7.67 29.74 33.55
#